data_AF-A0A0P7TI76-F1
#
_entry.id   AF-A0A0P7TI76-F1
#
_cell.length_a   1.000
_cell.length_b   1.000
_cell.length_c   1.000
_cell.angle_alpha   90.00
_cell.angle_beta   90.00
_cell.angle_gamma   90.00
#
_symmetry.space_group_name_H-M   'P 1'
#
loop_
_entity.id
_entity.type
_entity.pdbx_description
1 polymer ?
#
loop_
_entity_poly.entity_id
_entity_poly.type
_entity_poly.pdbx_seq_one_letter_code
_entity_poly.pdbx_strand_id
1 'polypeptide(L)'
;MRTENRLTFPTEPVGPPVTSGCGCAAAEVKDEFGKQRVFPVQILGNMTDVEKSAEGPDEERPPLGNWMLQHPKYEEMMALQVGDEAQVYCAFLVYLDLTQVRQWHDVSSRGSPELQVVLLEGREKDGDPPQVVLPLPANRTLTHRCLRSVLSLRDPMLLCAVASDSSLVYQRLCDGLLTPDPPVDIQDQGRRQHRKRRLR
;
A
#
# COMPACT_ATOMS: atom_id res chain seq x y z
N MET A 1 -22.99 -48.80 -39.36
CA MET A 1 -23.48 -47.40 -39.41
C MET A 1 -22.94 -46.68 -38.18
N ARG A 2 -22.11 -45.65 -38.42
CA ARG A 2 -21.89 -44.42 -37.61
C ARG A 2 -21.57 -44.56 -36.11
N THR A 3 -20.57 -43.91 -35.51
CA THR A 3 -19.33 -43.18 -35.86
C THR A 3 -18.75 -42.79 -34.49
N GLU A 4 -17.42 -42.82 -34.35
CA GLU A 4 -16.68 -42.39 -33.16
C GLU A 4 -16.87 -40.88 -32.90
N ASN A 5 -16.92 -40.46 -31.63
CA ASN A 5 -16.71 -39.06 -31.24
C ASN A 5 -15.71 -38.97 -30.08
N ARG A 6 -14.45 -38.83 -30.49
CA ARG A 6 -13.27 -38.50 -29.72
C ARG A 6 -13.23 -36.97 -29.58
N LEU A 7 -13.41 -36.44 -28.37
CA LEU A 7 -13.28 -34.99 -28.12
C LEU A 7 -11.80 -34.63 -28.04
N THR A 8 -11.24 -34.21 -29.17
CA THR A 8 -9.97 -33.52 -29.31
C THR A 8 -10.11 -32.06 -28.88
N PHE A 9 -9.30 -31.63 -27.92
CA PHE A 9 -9.12 -30.22 -27.57
C PHE A 9 -8.22 -29.54 -28.61
N PRO A 10 -8.54 -28.33 -29.10
CA PRO A 10 -7.65 -27.57 -29.96
C PRO A 10 -6.55 -26.90 -29.14
N THR A 11 -5.30 -27.31 -29.39
CA THR A 11 -4.09 -26.51 -29.20
C THR A 11 -3.93 -25.55 -30.37
N GLU A 12 -3.76 -24.27 -30.10
CA GLU A 12 -3.27 -23.21 -31.02
C GLU A 12 -2.83 -22.01 -30.15
N PRO A 13 -2.01 -21.07 -30.65
CA PRO A 13 -0.64 -20.92 -30.18
C PRO A 13 -0.33 -19.60 -29.47
N VAL A 14 0.85 -19.60 -28.86
CA VAL A 14 1.55 -18.46 -28.24
C VAL A 14 1.70 -17.31 -29.24
N GLY A 15 1.12 -16.15 -28.91
CA GLY A 15 1.37 -14.87 -29.58
C GLY A 15 2.32 -13.98 -28.76
N PRO A 16 3.16 -13.15 -29.41
CA PRO A 16 4.13 -12.27 -28.72
C PRO A 16 3.47 -11.01 -28.13
N PRO A 17 4.10 -10.38 -27.11
CA PRO A 17 3.58 -9.17 -26.49
C PRO A 17 4.11 -7.91 -27.18
N VAL A 18 3.22 -7.00 -27.57
CA VAL A 18 3.55 -5.60 -27.92
C VAL A 18 2.27 -4.80 -27.61
N THR A 19 2.25 -3.80 -26.74
CA THR A 19 2.95 -2.52 -26.90
C THR A 19 3.05 -1.81 -25.55
N SER A 20 4.21 -1.22 -25.31
CA SER A 20 4.50 -0.30 -24.21
C SER A 20 3.76 1.02 -24.41
N GLY A 21 2.79 1.29 -23.54
CA GLY A 21 2.35 2.65 -23.26
C GLY A 21 3.14 3.19 -22.07
N CYS A 22 4.24 3.89 -22.32
CA CYS A 22 4.93 4.68 -21.30
C CYS A 22 4.05 5.91 -21.02
N GLY A 23 3.12 5.76 -20.09
CA GLY A 23 2.37 6.87 -19.53
C GLY A 23 3.14 7.42 -18.33
N CYS A 24 3.79 8.57 -18.49
CA CYS A 24 4.30 9.35 -17.37
C CYS A 24 3.09 9.82 -16.53
N ALA A 25 2.76 9.10 -15.46
CA ALA A 25 1.86 9.61 -14.45
C ALA A 25 2.70 10.42 -13.45
N ALA A 26 2.61 11.74 -13.55
CA ALA A 26 3.09 12.63 -12.51
C ALA A 26 2.06 12.62 -11.37
N ALA A 27 2.47 12.21 -10.17
CA ALA A 27 1.72 12.54 -8.97
C ALA A 27 2.02 14.01 -8.63
N GLU A 28 1.05 14.88 -8.89
CA GLU A 28 1.13 16.30 -8.55
C GLU A 28 0.56 16.49 -7.14
N VAL A 29 1.44 16.61 -6.15
CA VAL A 29 1.08 17.04 -4.79
C VAL A 29 1.38 18.52 -4.69
N LYS A 30 0.34 19.34 -4.51
CA LYS A 30 0.47 20.76 -4.20
C LYS A 30 0.53 20.93 -2.68
N ASP A 31 1.71 21.25 -2.17
CA ASP A 31 1.87 21.80 -0.82
C ASP A 31 1.82 23.33 -0.85
N GLU A 32 1.24 23.92 0.21
CA GLU A 32 1.08 25.38 0.44
C GLU A 32 2.41 26.14 0.63
N PHE A 33 3.56 25.53 0.36
CA PHE A 33 4.88 26.18 0.49
C PHE A 33 5.81 25.92 -0.70
N GLY A 34 5.32 26.12 -1.92
CA GLY A 34 6.12 26.61 -3.07
C GLY A 34 7.47 25.95 -3.41
N LYS A 35 7.76 24.72 -2.95
CA LYS A 35 8.98 23.97 -3.27
C LYS A 35 8.61 22.55 -3.65
N GLN A 36 8.49 22.34 -4.95
CA GLN A 36 8.44 21.03 -5.59
C GLN A 36 9.67 20.20 -5.15
N ARG A 37 9.46 19.08 -4.45
CA ARG A 37 10.47 18.05 -4.31
C ARG A 37 9.95 16.77 -4.93
N VAL A 38 10.44 16.47 -6.12
CA VAL A 38 10.21 15.21 -6.82
C VAL A 38 11.22 14.21 -6.27
N PHE A 39 10.76 13.17 -5.58
CA PHE A 39 11.59 12.02 -5.25
C PHE A 39 11.44 10.98 -6.36
N PRO A 40 12.50 10.64 -7.10
CA PRO A 40 12.43 9.59 -8.11
C PRO A 40 12.33 8.23 -7.41
N VAL A 41 11.15 7.62 -7.43
CA VAL A 41 10.97 6.19 -7.12
C VAL A 41 11.15 5.42 -8.42
N GLN A 42 12.32 4.84 -8.65
CA GLN A 42 12.53 3.90 -9.74
C GLN A 42 12.22 2.49 -9.25
N ILE A 43 11.24 1.87 -9.91
CA ILE A 43 10.82 0.48 -9.69
C ILE A 43 12.00 -0.43 -10.07
N LEU A 44 12.45 -1.27 -9.14
CA LEU A 44 13.46 -2.28 -9.41
C LEU A 44 12.87 -3.32 -10.38
N GLY A 45 13.31 -3.25 -11.64
CA GLY A 45 13.09 -4.29 -12.63
C GLY A 45 13.75 -5.59 -12.18
N ASN A 46 12.98 -6.65 -12.29
CA ASN A 46 13.33 -8.06 -12.23
C ASN A 46 14.71 -8.40 -12.82
N MET A 47 15.48 -9.14 -12.01
CA MET A 47 16.79 -9.70 -12.27
C MET A 47 16.67 -10.99 -13.08
N THR A 48 16.72 -10.90 -14.42
CA THR A 48 17.12 -11.98 -15.33
C THR A 48 17.51 -11.39 -16.69
N ASP A 49 18.82 -11.29 -16.96
CA ASP A 49 19.52 -11.95 -18.08
C ASP A 49 20.82 -11.22 -18.45
N VAL A 50 21.85 -12.04 -18.56
CA VAL A 50 23.20 -11.74 -19.03
C VAL A 50 23.19 -11.62 -20.55
N GLU A 51 23.70 -10.51 -21.11
CA GLU A 51 24.71 -10.45 -22.19
C GLU A 51 24.80 -9.05 -22.88
N LYS A 52 25.97 -8.42 -22.74
CA LYS A 52 26.88 -7.93 -23.80
C LYS A 52 26.37 -6.97 -24.91
N SER A 53 26.87 -5.72 -24.90
CA SER A 53 27.74 -5.15 -25.98
C SER A 53 27.95 -3.62 -25.88
N ALA A 54 29.23 -3.22 -25.93
CA ALA A 54 29.89 -2.10 -26.63
C ALA A 54 29.33 -0.64 -26.64
N GLU A 55 30.05 0.22 -25.91
CA GLU A 55 30.79 1.44 -26.36
C GLU A 55 30.09 2.82 -26.53
N GLY A 56 30.53 3.77 -25.70
CA GLY A 56 30.38 5.23 -25.78
C GLY A 56 30.74 5.91 -24.44
N PRO A 57 31.56 6.98 -24.37
CA PRO A 57 32.02 7.56 -23.10
C PRO A 57 30.97 8.56 -22.59
N ASP A 58 29.89 8.04 -22.01
CA ASP A 58 28.92 8.88 -21.31
C ASP A 58 29.37 9.11 -19.87
N GLU A 59 29.56 10.39 -19.56
CA GLU A 59 29.74 10.98 -18.23
C GLU A 59 29.24 10.06 -17.11
N GLU A 60 30.19 9.48 -16.39
CA GLU A 60 29.99 8.48 -15.35
C GLU A 60 29.27 9.13 -14.15
N ARG A 61 27.96 9.33 -14.26
CA ARG A 61 27.10 9.38 -13.08
C ARG A 61 27.30 8.04 -12.40
N PRO A 62 27.81 8.01 -11.15
CA PRO A 62 27.98 6.74 -10.46
C PRO A 62 26.64 6.02 -10.50
N PRO A 63 26.61 4.72 -10.82
CA PRO A 63 25.36 3.97 -10.81
C PRO A 63 24.72 4.28 -9.47
N LEU A 64 23.50 4.80 -9.49
CA LEU A 64 22.74 5.20 -8.31
C LEU A 64 22.54 3.92 -7.49
N GLY A 65 23.56 3.55 -6.73
CA GLY A 65 23.63 2.32 -5.98
C GLY A 65 22.44 2.31 -5.06
N ASN A 66 21.77 1.17 -4.98
CA ASN A 66 20.49 0.98 -4.30
C ASN A 66 20.45 1.65 -2.92
N TRP A 67 20.07 2.94 -2.89
CA TRP A 67 20.15 3.80 -1.71
C TRP A 67 19.28 3.27 -0.58
N MET A 68 18.21 2.58 -0.95
CA MET A 68 17.30 1.90 -0.04
C MET A 68 17.97 0.70 0.64
N LEU A 69 18.77 -0.09 -0.09
CA LEU A 69 19.49 -1.23 0.49
C LEU A 69 20.57 -0.76 1.49
N GLN A 70 21.07 0.46 1.34
CA GLN A 70 22.02 1.09 2.26
C GLN A 70 21.32 1.86 3.39
N HIS A 71 19.99 1.93 3.41
CA HIS A 71 19.27 2.69 4.41
C HIS A 71 19.24 1.89 5.73
N PRO A 72 19.70 2.45 6.86
CA PRO A 72 19.85 1.70 8.11
C PRO A 72 18.52 1.12 8.61
N LYS A 73 17.40 1.84 8.42
CA LYS A 73 16.07 1.32 8.76
C LYS A 73 15.63 0.15 7.87
N TYR A 74 16.04 0.12 6.60
CA TYR A 74 15.72 -0.98 5.70
C TYR A 74 16.47 -2.25 6.14
N GLU A 75 17.76 -2.11 6.46
CA GLU A 75 18.58 -3.19 7.03
C GLU A 75 17.99 -3.72 8.34
N GLU A 76 17.55 -2.83 9.25
CA GLU A 76 16.87 -3.22 10.49
C GLU A 76 15.61 -4.04 10.22
N MET A 77 14.76 -3.63 9.27
CA MET A 77 13.55 -4.38 8.92
C MET A 77 13.86 -5.73 8.27
N MET A 78 14.90 -5.80 7.43
CA MET A 78 15.38 -7.06 6.85
C MET A 78 15.91 -8.01 7.95
N ALA A 79 16.57 -7.47 8.97
CA ALA A 79 17.08 -8.25 10.10
C ALA A 79 15.98 -8.88 10.97
N LEU A 80 14.73 -8.43 10.87
CA LEU A 80 13.57 -9.06 11.50
C LEU A 80 13.22 -10.43 10.87
N GLN A 81 13.85 -10.80 9.76
CA GLN A 81 13.71 -12.09 9.07
C GLN A 81 12.27 -12.47 8.77
N VAL A 82 11.47 -11.46 8.40
CA VAL A 82 10.14 -11.68 7.85
C VAL A 82 10.32 -12.28 6.47
N GLY A 83 9.84 -13.50 6.25
CA GLY A 83 10.13 -14.32 5.06
C GLY A 83 9.59 -13.82 3.71
N ASP A 84 9.16 -12.56 3.61
CA ASP A 84 8.65 -11.93 2.39
C ASP A 84 9.35 -10.58 2.17
N GLU A 85 10.32 -10.55 1.24
CA GLU A 85 11.08 -9.33 0.90
C GLU A 85 10.18 -8.22 0.33
N ALA A 86 9.13 -8.57 -0.41
CA ALA A 86 8.18 -7.59 -0.94
C ALA A 86 7.42 -6.90 0.20
N GLN A 87 7.15 -7.64 1.28
CA GLN A 87 6.52 -7.06 2.47
C GLN A 87 7.47 -6.11 3.20
N VAL A 88 8.76 -6.46 3.32
CA VAL A 88 9.77 -5.57 3.92
C VAL A 88 9.94 -4.30 3.10
N TYR A 89 9.99 -4.40 1.76
CA TYR A 89 9.99 -3.25 0.87
C TYR A 89 8.76 -2.35 1.08
N CYS A 90 7.56 -2.94 1.14
CA CYS A 90 6.33 -2.21 1.41
C CYS A 90 6.37 -1.52 2.78
N ALA A 91 6.86 -2.20 3.82
CA ALA A 91 7.00 -1.64 5.16
C ALA A 91 7.96 -0.44 5.17
N PHE A 92 9.04 -0.50 4.40
CA PHE A 92 9.96 0.61 4.27
C PHE A 92 9.34 1.83 3.58
N LEU A 93 8.59 1.63 2.49
CA LEU A 93 7.88 2.74 1.83
C LEU A 93 6.89 3.42 2.78
N VAL A 94 6.13 2.63 3.54
CA VAL A 94 5.20 3.16 4.55
C VAL A 94 5.94 3.89 5.65
N TYR A 95 7.09 3.38 6.12
CA TYR A 95 7.91 4.10 7.10
C TYR A 95 8.36 5.47 6.59
N LEU A 96 8.77 5.59 5.32
CA LEU A 96 9.13 6.87 4.72
C LEU A 96 7.93 7.82 4.67
N ASP A 97 6.75 7.34 4.26
CA ASP A 97 5.53 8.17 4.26
C ASP A 97 5.15 8.64 5.66
N LEU A 98 5.15 7.73 6.65
CA LEU A 98 4.83 8.06 8.03
C LEU A 98 5.80 9.12 8.59
N THR A 99 7.10 8.96 8.38
CA THR A 99 8.10 9.87 8.97
C THR A 99 8.31 11.17 8.19
N GLN A 100 8.29 11.12 6.86
CA GLN A 100 8.65 12.28 6.02
C GLN A 100 7.43 13.09 5.57
N VAL A 101 6.34 12.41 5.21
CA VAL A 101 5.13 13.06 4.67
C VAL A 101 4.18 13.41 5.81
N ARG A 102 3.86 12.42 6.65
CA ARG A 102 2.90 12.57 7.75
C ARG A 102 3.53 13.05 9.07
N GLN A 103 4.86 13.06 9.15
CA GLN A 103 5.62 13.52 10.32
C GLN A 103 5.24 12.81 11.64
N TRP A 104 5.06 11.49 11.57
CA TRP A 104 4.83 10.65 12.75
C TRP A 104 6.08 10.59 13.62
N HIS A 105 5.85 10.46 14.93
CA HIS A 105 6.86 10.43 15.96
C HIS A 105 7.07 9.00 16.47
N ASP A 106 8.27 8.71 16.96
CA ASP A 106 8.64 7.41 17.57
C ASP A 106 8.29 6.18 16.72
N VAL A 107 8.45 6.27 15.38
CA VAL A 107 8.12 5.17 14.48
C VAL A 107 9.15 4.04 14.61
N SER A 108 8.70 2.89 15.10
CA SER A 108 9.48 1.67 15.29
C SER A 108 8.91 0.51 14.45
N SER A 109 9.76 -0.46 14.12
CA SER A 109 9.38 -1.65 13.36
C SER A 109 9.43 -2.90 14.24
N ARG A 110 8.38 -3.73 14.17
CA ARG A 110 8.29 -5.01 14.89
C ARG A 110 7.94 -6.13 13.92
N GLY A 111 8.75 -7.18 13.90
CA GLY A 111 8.45 -8.40 13.14
C GLY A 111 7.41 -9.25 13.85
N SER A 112 6.41 -9.74 13.12
CA SER A 112 5.50 -10.78 13.61
C SER A 112 5.79 -12.09 12.87
N PRO A 113 6.39 -13.09 13.54
CA PRO A 113 6.74 -14.36 12.90
C PRO A 113 5.48 -15.19 12.56
N GLU A 114 4.41 -15.05 13.34
CA GLU A 114 3.14 -15.77 13.14
C GLU A 114 2.46 -15.41 11.82
N LEU A 115 2.58 -14.14 11.44
CA LEU A 115 1.95 -13.56 10.26
C LEU A 115 2.94 -13.37 9.10
N GLN A 116 4.23 -13.51 9.39
CA GLN A 116 5.33 -13.19 8.48
C GLN A 116 5.11 -11.79 7.86
N VAL A 117 4.95 -10.79 8.73
CA VAL A 117 4.83 -9.37 8.37
C VAL A 117 5.64 -8.50 9.33
N VAL A 118 6.18 -7.40 8.83
CA VAL A 118 6.67 -6.27 9.60
C VAL A 118 5.49 -5.36 9.93
N LEU A 119 5.29 -5.06 11.21
CA LEU A 119 4.38 -4.05 11.72
C LEU A 119 5.16 -2.78 12.03
N LEU A 120 4.53 -1.62 11.83
CA LEU A 120 5.08 -0.33 12.25
C LEU A 120 4.25 0.20 13.40
N GLU A 121 4.90 0.71 14.44
CA GLU A 121 4.23 1.35 15.57
C GLU A 121 4.77 2.77 15.72
N GLY A 122 3.90 3.76 15.79
CA GLY A 122 4.29 5.17 15.88
C GLY A 122 3.15 6.06 16.33
N ARG A 123 3.42 7.34 16.55
CA ARG A 123 2.44 8.33 17.02
C ARG A 123 2.18 9.36 15.92
N GLU A 124 0.91 9.62 15.64
CA GLU A 124 0.53 10.63 14.64
C GLU A 124 0.92 12.04 15.10
N LYS A 125 0.65 12.38 16.36
CA LYS A 125 1.09 13.62 16.99
C LYS A 125 1.83 13.32 18.29
N ASP A 126 2.66 14.26 18.71
CA ASP A 126 3.34 14.13 19.99
C ASP A 126 2.31 14.04 21.14
N GLY A 127 2.49 13.08 22.04
CA GLY A 127 1.55 12.76 23.12
C GLY A 127 0.38 11.82 22.75
N ASP A 128 0.11 11.55 21.47
CA ASP A 128 -0.95 10.61 21.09
C ASP A 128 -0.58 9.16 21.43
N PRO A 129 -1.57 8.28 21.66
CA PRO A 129 -1.31 6.86 21.84
C PRO A 129 -0.66 6.27 20.58
N PRO A 130 0.34 5.39 20.72
CA PRO A 130 0.98 4.77 19.58
C PRO A 130 -0.03 3.94 18.78
N GLN A 131 -0.15 4.21 17.50
CA GLN A 131 -0.96 3.46 16.55
C GLN A 131 -0.10 2.40 15.87
N VAL A 132 -0.73 1.28 15.50
CA VAL A 132 -0.08 0.21 14.73
C VAL A 132 -0.51 0.33 13.28
N VAL A 133 0.45 0.22 12.38
CA VAL A 133 0.26 0.19 10.94
C VAL A 133 0.71 -1.17 10.41
N LEU A 134 -0.16 -1.82 9.64
CA LEU A 134 0.13 -3.05 8.92
C LEU A 134 0.37 -2.72 7.44
N PRO A 135 1.62 -2.64 6.98
CA PRO A 135 1.94 -2.50 5.56
C PRO A 135 1.76 -3.84 4.84
N LEU A 136 1.00 -3.83 3.74
CA LEU A 136 0.79 -4.98 2.87
C LEU A 136 0.92 -4.61 1.40
N PRO A 137 1.57 -5.44 0.58
CA PRO A 137 1.52 -5.30 -0.85
C PRO A 137 0.09 -5.57 -1.36
N ALA A 138 -0.37 -4.77 -2.33
CA ALA A 138 -1.75 -4.80 -2.82
C ALA A 138 -2.16 -6.13 -3.47
N ASN A 139 -1.19 -6.92 -3.93
CA ASN A 139 -1.41 -8.24 -4.52
C ASN A 139 -1.42 -9.38 -3.47
N ARG A 140 -1.11 -9.13 -2.20
CA ARG A 140 -1.10 -10.14 -1.15
C ARG A 140 -2.49 -10.30 -0.55
N THR A 141 -2.97 -11.54 -0.53
CA THR A 141 -4.23 -11.89 0.11
C THR A 141 -4.01 -12.17 1.59
N LEU A 142 -4.97 -11.76 2.42
CA LEU A 142 -5.02 -12.10 3.84
C LEU A 142 -6.19 -13.02 4.14
N THR A 143 -5.95 -13.99 5.02
CA THR A 143 -7.04 -14.78 5.58
C THR A 143 -7.70 -14.03 6.72
N HIS A 144 -8.99 -14.29 6.95
CA HIS A 144 -9.72 -13.74 8.08
C HIS A 144 -9.08 -14.08 9.44
N ARG A 145 -8.46 -15.26 9.56
CA ARG A 145 -7.71 -15.66 10.76
C ARG A 145 -6.52 -14.74 10.99
N CYS A 146 -5.73 -14.44 9.94
CA CYS A 146 -4.60 -13.52 10.04
C CYS A 146 -5.06 -12.12 10.49
N LEU A 147 -6.15 -11.61 9.90
CA LEU A 147 -6.69 -10.30 10.26
C LEU A 147 -7.13 -10.23 11.73
N ARG A 148 -7.78 -11.28 12.24
CA ARG A 148 -8.15 -11.36 13.66
C ARG A 148 -6.94 -11.42 14.59
N SER A 149 -5.92 -12.20 14.23
CA SER A 149 -4.66 -12.24 15.01
C SER A 149 -4.03 -10.86 15.09
N VAL A 150 -3.98 -10.14 13.97
CA VAL A 150 -3.48 -8.76 13.90
C VAL A 150 -4.30 -7.82 14.79
N LEU A 151 -5.63 -7.82 14.67
CA LEU A 151 -6.52 -6.94 15.43
C LEU A 151 -6.51 -7.25 16.93
N SER A 152 -6.26 -8.51 17.32
CA SER A 152 -6.14 -8.89 18.72
C SER A 152 -4.93 -8.26 19.43
N LEU A 153 -3.93 -7.81 18.67
CA LEU A 153 -2.76 -7.11 19.24
C LEU A 153 -3.13 -5.68 19.64
N ARG A 154 -3.84 -4.96 18.76
CA ARG A 154 -4.20 -3.54 18.90
C ARG A 154 -5.42 -3.22 18.04
N ASP A 155 -6.44 -2.65 18.68
CA ASP A 155 -7.65 -2.11 18.05
C ASP A 155 -7.83 -0.64 18.48
N PRO A 156 -8.07 0.30 17.56
CA PRO A 156 -8.06 0.16 16.10
C PRO A 156 -6.64 0.02 15.51
N MET A 157 -6.53 -0.57 14.33
CA MET A 157 -5.29 -0.64 13.56
C MET A 157 -5.42 0.07 12.21
N LEU A 158 -4.33 0.62 11.68
CA LEU A 158 -4.27 1.09 10.29
C LEU A 158 -3.69 0.01 9.37
N LEU A 159 -4.43 -0.37 8.34
CA LEU A 159 -3.92 -1.13 7.22
C LEU A 159 -3.40 -0.16 6.15
N CYS A 160 -2.19 -0.40 5.64
CA CYS A 160 -1.67 0.33 4.49
C CYS A 160 -1.47 -0.62 3.32
N ALA A 161 -2.30 -0.49 2.29
CA ALA A 161 -2.11 -1.19 1.03
C ALA A 161 -1.10 -0.43 0.16
N VAL A 162 -0.06 -1.12 -0.27
CA VAL A 162 1.03 -0.58 -1.09
C VAL A 162 0.91 -1.17 -2.49
N ALA A 163 0.62 -0.32 -3.46
CA ALA A 163 0.58 -0.72 -4.86
C ALA A 163 1.98 -0.76 -5.49
N SER A 164 2.13 -1.47 -6.61
CA SER A 164 3.42 -1.64 -7.28
C SER A 164 4.00 -0.33 -7.85
N ASP A 165 3.15 0.67 -8.06
CA ASP A 165 3.52 2.03 -8.44
C ASP A 165 3.93 2.89 -7.24
N SER A 166 4.10 2.28 -6.05
CA SER A 166 4.38 2.91 -4.75
C SER A 166 3.26 3.78 -4.17
N SER A 167 2.05 3.74 -4.74
CA SER A 167 0.88 4.40 -4.15
C SER A 167 0.49 3.73 -2.82
N LEU A 168 0.19 4.56 -1.81
CA LEU A 168 -0.15 4.12 -0.46
C LEU A 168 -1.61 4.46 -0.12
N VAL A 169 -2.38 3.46 0.32
CA VAL A 169 -3.77 3.64 0.75
C VAL A 169 -3.94 3.17 2.18
N TYR A 170 -4.29 4.11 3.07
CA TYR A 170 -4.55 3.84 4.48
C TYR A 170 -6.02 3.56 4.73
N GLN A 171 -6.31 2.46 5.41
CA GLN A 171 -7.64 2.05 5.81
C GLN A 171 -7.63 1.69 7.29
N ARG A 172 -8.61 2.17 8.03
CA ARG A 172 -8.76 1.79 9.44
C ARG A 172 -9.46 0.44 9.54
N LEU A 173 -8.82 -0.50 10.22
CA LEU A 173 -9.37 -1.79 10.59
C LEU A 173 -9.78 -1.75 12.05
N CYS A 174 -10.97 -2.26 12.35
CA CYS A 174 -11.48 -2.37 13.72
C CYS A 174 -12.12 -3.74 13.95
N ASP A 175 -12.04 -4.25 15.17
CA ASP A 175 -12.78 -5.46 15.57
C ASP A 175 -14.21 -5.09 16.00
N GLY A 176 -15.12 -5.05 15.02
CA GLY A 176 -16.54 -4.79 15.25
C GLY A 176 -17.15 -3.76 14.30
N LEU A 177 -18.32 -3.25 14.67
CA LEU A 177 -19.02 -2.24 13.88
C LEU A 177 -18.57 -0.84 14.32
N LEU A 178 -17.98 -0.07 13.40
CA LEU A 178 -17.79 1.36 13.56
C LEU A 178 -19.14 2.07 13.32
N THR A 179 -19.59 2.85 14.29
CA THR A 179 -20.73 3.73 14.07
C THR A 179 -20.27 4.89 13.19
N PRO A 180 -20.86 5.10 12.01
CA PRO A 180 -20.49 6.24 11.18
C PRO A 180 -20.82 7.53 11.91
N ASP A 181 -20.03 8.57 11.66
CA ASP A 181 -20.37 9.89 12.20
C ASP A 181 -21.77 10.28 11.74
N PRO A 182 -22.61 10.83 12.65
CA PRO A 182 -23.96 11.22 12.29
C PRO A 182 -23.91 12.26 11.17
N PRO A 183 -24.82 12.18 10.18
CA PRO A 183 -24.86 13.16 9.11
C PRO A 183 -25.11 14.55 9.69
N VAL A 184 -24.28 15.52 9.28
CA VAL A 184 -24.43 16.92 9.67
C VAL A 184 -25.68 17.47 9.00
N ASP A 185 -26.69 17.80 9.82
CA ASP A 185 -27.95 18.45 9.44
C ASP A 185 -28.77 17.79 8.31
N ILE A 186 -29.53 16.75 8.66
CA ILE A 186 -30.79 16.48 7.94
C ILE A 186 -31.76 17.60 8.37
N GLN A 187 -31.73 18.74 7.69
CA GLN A 187 -32.84 19.69 7.80
C GLN A 187 -34.09 18.98 7.29
N ASP A 188 -34.94 18.55 8.21
CA ASP A 188 -36.27 17.99 7.94
C ASP A 188 -37.16 19.09 7.34
N GLN A 189 -36.96 19.39 6.05
CA GLN A 189 -37.75 20.36 5.28
C GLN A 189 -39.16 19.83 4.94
N GLY A 190 -39.64 18.79 5.64
CA GLY A 190 -40.82 18.03 5.27
C GLY A 190 -42.03 18.14 6.19
N ARG A 191 -41.92 18.58 7.44
CA ARG A 191 -43.10 18.66 8.34
C ARG A 191 -43.86 19.99 8.23
N ARG A 192 -44.24 20.35 7.00
CA ARG A 192 -45.28 21.36 6.77
C ARG A 192 -46.65 20.78 7.15
N GLN A 193 -47.13 21.27 8.29
CA GLN A 193 -48.52 21.68 8.52
C GLN A 193 -49.63 20.64 8.24
N HIS A 194 -49.96 19.83 9.25
CA HIS A 194 -51.33 19.29 9.37
C HIS A 194 -51.94 19.60 10.74
N ARG A 195 -51.95 20.88 11.13
CA ARG A 195 -52.85 21.41 12.15
C ARG A 195 -54.04 22.06 11.45
N LYS A 196 -54.97 21.26 10.92
CA LYS A 196 -56.32 21.75 10.62
C LYS A 196 -57.27 21.37 11.76
N ARG A 197 -57.55 22.43 12.53
CA ARG A 197 -58.58 22.66 13.54
C ARG A 197 -59.69 21.62 13.59
N ARG A 198 -59.83 20.96 14.74
CA ARG A 198 -61.14 20.66 15.30
C ARG A 198 -61.73 21.98 15.80
N LEU A 199 -62.78 22.48 15.15
CA LEU A 199 -63.71 23.41 15.78
C LEU A 199 -65.12 22.90 15.46
N ARG A 200 -65.80 22.57 16.55
CA ARG A 200 -67.23 22.29 16.80
C ARG A 200 -68.16 22.15 15.60
#